data_AF-A0A2Z6R550-F1
#
_entry.id   AF-A0A2Z6R550-F1
#
_cell.length_a   1.000
_cell.length_b   1.000
_cell.length_c   1.000
_cell.angle_alpha   90.00
_cell.angle_beta   90.00
_cell.angle_gamma   90.00
#
_symmetry.space_group_name_H-M   'P 1'
#
loop_
_entity.id
_entity.type
_entity.pdbx_description
1 polymer ?
#
loop_
_entity_poly.entity_id
_entity_poly.type
_entity_poly.pdbx_seq_one_letter_code
_entity_poly.pdbx_strand_id
1 'polypeptide(L)'
;MTGIPFRVISNPFFVNALKILNPSYNVPSREVLSGQLLDNQIAKVNDKVNKIIEFATDITIGLDGWTTPDGSSIWNFVLLTPS
;
A
#
# COMPACT_ATOMS: atom_id res chain seq x y z
N MET A 1 7.01 7.16 -4.29
CA MET A 1 6.42 5.89 -4.79
C MET A 1 6.98 5.64 -6.18
N THR A 2 7.54 4.46 -6.47
CA THR A 2 8.30 4.20 -7.71
C THR A 2 7.42 3.92 -8.95
N GLY A 3 6.09 3.94 -8.82
CA GLY A 3 5.15 3.78 -9.93
C GLY A 3 5.19 2.41 -10.64
N ILE A 4 5.83 1.41 -10.04
CA ILE A 4 6.02 0.09 -10.65
C ILE A 4 4.75 -0.75 -10.49
N PRO A 5 4.12 -1.22 -11.59
CA PRO A 5 2.92 -2.06 -11.50
C PRO A 5 3.22 -3.43 -10.89
N PHE A 6 2.26 -4.02 -10.17
CA PHE A 6 2.38 -5.39 -9.63
C PHE A 6 2.67 -6.45 -10.70
N ARG A 7 2.35 -6.18 -11.97
CA ARG A 7 2.70 -7.06 -13.10
C ARG A 7 4.20 -7.33 -13.21
N VAL A 8 5.05 -6.46 -12.66
CA VAL A 8 6.51 -6.63 -12.67
C VAL A 8 6.94 -7.97 -12.07
N ILE A 9 6.21 -8.51 -11.10
CA ILE A 9 6.62 -9.74 -10.41
C ILE A 9 6.48 -10.99 -11.28
N SER A 10 5.72 -10.90 -12.37
CA SER A 10 5.61 -11.95 -13.39
C SER A 10 6.59 -11.76 -14.55
N ASN A 11 7.37 -10.67 -14.56
CA ASN A 11 8.36 -10.42 -15.60
C ASN A 11 9.56 -11.37 -15.41
N PRO A 12 9.99 -12.13 -16.45
CA PRO A 12 11.10 -13.07 -16.32
C PRO A 12 12.42 -12.46 -15.87
N PHE A 13 12.74 -11.23 -16.30
CA PHE A 13 13.96 -10.54 -15.90
C PHE A 13 13.92 -10.14 -14.42
N PHE A 14 12.75 -9.72 -13.94
CA PHE A 14 12.56 -9.39 -12.53
C PHE A 14 12.62 -10.63 -11.65
N VAL A 15 11.97 -11.73 -12.06
CA VAL A 15 12.06 -13.03 -11.39
C VAL A 15 13.52 -13.50 -11.33
N ASN A 16 14.25 -13.40 -12.45
CA ASN A 16 15.66 -13.77 -12.48
C ASN A 16 16.50 -12.89 -11.54
N ALA A 17 16.26 -11.58 -11.50
CA ALA A 17 16.92 -10.68 -10.55
C ALA A 17 16.67 -11.09 -9.10
N LEU A 18 15.42 -11.42 -8.73
CA LEU A 18 15.10 -11.93 -7.40
C LEU A 18 15.81 -13.25 -7.09
N LYS A 19 15.93 -14.15 -8.07
CA LYS A 19 16.63 -15.44 -7.92
C LYS A 19 18.15 -15.29 -7.83
N ILE A 20 18.74 -14.29 -8.48
CA ILE A 20 20.16 -13.96 -8.31
C ILE A 20 20.42 -13.49 -6.87
N LEU A 21 19.52 -12.67 -6.31
CA LEU A 21 19.62 -12.18 -4.93
C LEU A 21 19.38 -13.29 -3.90
N ASN A 22 18.40 -14.16 -4.14
CA ASN A 22 18.09 -15.30 -3.29
C ASN A 22 17.53 -16.46 -4.13
N PRO A 23 18.37 -17.46 -4.47
CA PRO A 23 17.95 -18.59 -5.30
C PRO A 23 16.77 -19.37 -4.73
N SER A 24 16.69 -19.46 -3.40
CA SER A 24 15.64 -20.20 -2.67
C SER A 24 14.34 -19.41 -2.52
N TYR A 25 14.29 -18.13 -2.90
CA TYR A 25 13.10 -17.30 -2.74
C TYR A 25 11.97 -17.74 -3.67
N ASN A 26 10.82 -18.10 -3.13
CA ASN A 26 9.65 -18.44 -3.94
C ASN A 26 8.90 -17.17 -4.33
N VAL A 27 8.98 -16.77 -5.60
CA VAL A 27 8.32 -15.56 -6.09
C VAL A 27 6.80 -15.80 -6.12
N PRO A 28 5.98 -14.99 -5.44
CA PRO A 28 4.54 -15.16 -5.46
C PRO A 28 3.96 -14.83 -6.84
N SER A 29 2.78 -15.38 -7.15
CA SER A 29 2.01 -14.92 -8.30
C SER A 29 1.51 -13.50 -8.07
N ARG A 30 1.16 -12.80 -9.16
CA ARG A 30 0.63 -11.44 -9.11
C ARG A 30 -0.63 -11.37 -8.25
N GLU A 31 -1.49 -12.36 -8.37
CA GLU A 31 -2.76 -12.48 -7.66
C GLU A 31 -2.51 -12.70 -6.16
N VAL A 32 -1.53 -13.53 -5.81
CA VAL A 32 -1.12 -13.74 -4.41
C VAL A 32 -0.52 -12.46 -3.82
N LEU A 33 0.30 -11.73 -4.57
CA LEU A 33 0.87 -10.48 -4.10
C LEU A 33 -0.18 -9.38 -3.92
N SER A 34 -0.98 -9.11 -4.94
CA SER A 34 -1.95 -8.00 -4.93
C SER A 34 -3.20 -8.28 -4.11
N GLY A 35 -3.49 -9.56 -3.83
CA GLY A 35 -4.55 -9.97 -2.91
C GLY A 35 -3.97 -10.34 -1.56
N GLN A 36 -3.87 -11.65 -1.29
CA GLN A 36 -3.56 -12.20 0.04
C GLN A 36 -2.42 -11.51 0.79
N LEU A 37 -1.26 -11.29 0.15
CA LEU A 37 -0.12 -10.68 0.83
C LEU A 37 -0.38 -9.21 1.15
N LEU A 38 -0.93 -8.45 0.21
CA LEU A 38 -1.27 -7.05 0.40
C LEU A 38 -2.37 -6.88 1.45
N ASP A 39 -3.44 -7.68 1.37
CA ASP A 39 -4.56 -7.66 2.33
C ASP A 39 -4.08 -7.95 3.75
N ASN A 40 -3.20 -8.95 3.91
CA ASN A 40 -2.61 -9.28 5.21
C ASN A 40 -1.76 -8.13 5.78
N GLN A 41 -1.03 -7.38 4.93
CA GLN A 41 -0.28 -6.22 5.38
C GLN A 41 -1.20 -5.05 5.72
N ILE A 42 -2.24 -4.82 4.93
CA ILE A 42 -3.27 -3.80 5.20
C ILE A 42 -3.95 -4.09 6.55
N ALA A 43 -4.35 -5.33 6.81
CA ALA A 43 -4.97 -5.71 8.08
C ALA A 43 -4.07 -5.41 9.29
N LYS A 44 -2.77 -5.74 9.18
CA LYS A 44 -1.79 -5.44 10.25
C LYS A 44 -1.57 -3.94 10.46
N VAL A 45 -1.53 -3.16 9.38
CA VAL A 45 -1.39 -1.71 9.47
C VAL A 45 -2.66 -1.10 10.06
N ASN A 46 -3.84 -1.55 9.64
CA ASN A 46 -5.12 -1.09 10.18
C ASN A 46 -5.25 -1.38 11.68
N ASP A 47 -4.85 -2.56 12.15
CA ASP A 47 -4.84 -2.86 13.59
C ASP A 47 -3.96 -1.88 14.38
N LYS A 48 -2.78 -1.54 13.85
CA LYS A 48 -1.90 -0.52 14.46
C LYS A 48 -2.52 0.87 14.45
N VAL A 49 -3.09 1.28 13.31
CA VAL A 49 -3.74 2.59 13.15
C VAL A 49 -4.95 2.70 14.08
N ASN A 50 -5.77 1.67 14.18
CA ASN A 50 -6.93 1.64 15.07
C ASN A 50 -6.51 1.84 16.53
N LYS A 51 -5.42 1.18 16.97
CA LYS A 51 -4.88 1.39 18.32
C LYS A 51 -4.41 2.82 18.54
N ILE A 52 -3.70 3.42 17.57
CA ILE A 52 -3.27 4.82 17.66
C ILE A 52 -4.48 5.75 17.82
N ILE A 53 -5.53 5.53 17.04
CA ILE A 53 -6.76 6.33 17.07
C ILE A 53 -7.52 6.11 18.38
N GLU A 54 -7.61 4.88 18.88
CA GLU A 54 -8.31 4.52 20.12
C GLU A 54 -7.74 5.27 21.34
N PHE A 55 -6.42 5.49 21.38
CA PHE A 55 -5.76 6.20 22.48
C PHE A 55 -5.50 7.69 22.20
N ALA A 56 -5.88 8.21 21.02
CA ALA A 56 -5.71 9.62 20.70
C ALA A 56 -6.73 10.48 21.46
N THR A 57 -6.26 11.51 22.17
CA THR A 57 -7.13 12.51 22.82
C THR A 57 -7.63 13.56 21.86
N ASP A 58 -6.83 13.85 20.83
CA ASP A 58 -7.06 14.90 19.86
C ASP A 58 -6.71 14.37 18.46
N ILE A 59 -7.51 14.74 17.46
CA ILE A 59 -7.30 14.34 16.06
C ILE A 59 -7.53 15.57 15.19
N THR A 60 -6.57 15.84 14.29
CA THR A 60 -6.77 16.80 13.20
C THR A 60 -7.05 16.03 11.91
N ILE A 61 -8.05 16.47 11.14
CA ILE A 61 -8.36 15.91 9.82
C ILE A 61 -7.91 16.89 8.74
N GLY A 62 -6.91 16.49 7.96
CA GLY A 62 -6.48 17.18 6.76
C GLY A 62 -7.31 16.77 5.56
N LEU A 63 -7.74 17.74 4.75
CA LEU A 63 -8.51 17.55 3.53
C LEU A 63 -7.73 18.09 2.35
N ASP A 64 -7.62 17.31 1.28
CA ASP A 64 -7.10 17.75 -0.01
C ASP A 64 -8.01 17.24 -1.12
N GLY A 65 -8.21 18.05 -2.15
CA GLY A 65 -9.16 17.74 -3.22
C GLY A 65 -8.70 18.29 -4.56
N TRP A 66 -8.88 17.49 -5.61
CA TRP A 66 -8.63 17.92 -6.99
C TRP A 66 -9.69 17.40 -7.93
N THR A 67 -9.89 18.12 -9.03
CA THR A 67 -10.74 17.70 -10.15
C THR A 67 -9.86 17.23 -11.29
N THR A 68 -10.12 16.03 -11.80
CA THR A 68 -9.41 15.48 -12.96
C THR A 68 -9.90 16.14 -14.26
N PRO A 69 -9.12 16.06 -15.35
CA PRO A 69 -9.50 16.67 -16.63
C PRO A 69 -10.83 16.18 -17.23
N ASP A 70 -11.29 14.99 -16.84
CA ASP A 70 -12.60 14.44 -17.23
C ASP A 70 -13.76 14.92 -16.33
N GLY A 71 -13.49 15.83 -15.38
CA GLY A 71 -14.48 16.40 -14.46
C GLY A 71 -14.72 15.57 -13.20
N SER A 72 -14.07 14.42 -13.02
CA SER A 72 -14.21 13.64 -11.78
C SER A 72 -13.55 14.34 -10.60
N SER A 73 -14.14 14.26 -9.41
CA SER A 73 -13.54 14.81 -8.18
C SER A 73 -12.87 13.72 -7.37
N ILE A 74 -11.68 13.99 -6.86
CA ILE A 74 -10.96 13.11 -5.95
C ILE A 74 -10.72 13.87 -4.64
N TRP A 75 -11.02 13.20 -3.52
CA TRP A 75 -10.93 13.73 -2.17
C TRP A 75 -10.05 12.84 -1.32
N ASN A 76 -8.99 13.42 -0.75
CA ASN A 76 -8.10 12.78 0.20
C ASN A 76 -8.40 13.27 1.61
N PHE A 77 -8.40 12.33 2.55
CA PHE A 77 -8.53 12.58 3.98
C PHE A 77 -7.29 12.03 4.68
N VAL A 78 -6.66 12.83 5.54
CA VAL A 78 -5.51 12.40 6.34
C VAL A 78 -5.81 12.65 7.81
N LEU A 79 -5.71 11.61 8.62
CA LEU A 79 -5.82 11.72 10.08
C LEU A 79 -4.42 12.02 10.65
N LEU A 80 -4.35 13.07 11.46
CA LEU A 80 -3.13 13.51 12.14
C LEU A 80 -3.39 13.41 13.64
N THR A 81 -2.60 12.58 14.32
CA THR A 81 -2.61 12.47 15.78
C THR A 81 -1.41 13.26 16.34
N PRO A 82 -1.58 14.08 17.39
CA PRO A 82 -0.47 14.73 18.06
C PRO A 82 0.51 13.68 18.61
N SER A 83 1.80 14.01 18.60
CA SER A 83 2.87 13.16 19.15
C SER A 83 3.04 13.34 20.64
#